data_AF-A0A6A6JVW5-F1
#
_entry.id   AF-A0A6A6JVW5-F1
#
_cell.length_a   1.000
_cell.length_b   1.000
_cell.length_c   1.000
_cell.angle_alpha   90.00
_cell.angle_beta   90.00
_cell.angle_gamma   90.00
#
_symmetry.space_group_name_H-M   'P 1'
#
loop_
_entity.id
_entity.type
_entity.pdbx_description
1 polymer ?
#
loop_
_entity_poly.entity_id
_entity_poly.type
_entity_poly.pdbx_seq_one_letter_code
_entity_poly.pdbx_strand_id
1 'polypeptide(L)'
;MANPIPLSPAQAHTLSNETRNELYSALLSSTGILNIEATLTHELQRSGWLDSLKQYITQLLRTGEATTVDQIMAKVREKTGLEALAGEHMNGGGAATNGVNGVNGVNGHEAGEGLDLKIPIQALAEGSKTIRRELEKVCEIAGER
;
A
#
# COMPACT_ATOMS: atom_id res chain seq x y z
N MET A 1 -1.25 17.16 -23.66
CA MET A 1 -1.65 15.75 -23.52
C MET A 1 -0.37 14.94 -23.62
N ALA A 2 0.00 14.21 -22.57
CA ALA A 2 1.19 13.35 -22.60
C ALA A 2 0.90 12.15 -23.52
N ASN A 3 1.85 11.79 -24.39
CA ASN A 3 1.70 10.61 -25.23
C ASN A 3 1.80 9.35 -24.34
N PRO A 4 0.91 8.37 -24.52
CA PRO A 4 0.93 7.15 -23.72
C PRO A 4 2.21 6.36 -23.98
N ILE A 5 2.76 5.78 -22.91
CA ILE A 5 3.97 4.95 -22.97
C ILE A 5 3.55 3.55 -23.46
N PRO A 6 4.08 3.06 -24.60
CA PRO A 6 3.80 1.70 -25.06
C PRO A 6 4.64 0.70 -24.26
N LEU A 7 3.98 -0.23 -23.56
CA LEU A 7 4.63 -1.34 -22.87
C LEU A 7 4.32 -2.65 -23.60
N SER A 8 5.35 -3.45 -23.87
CA SER A 8 5.13 -4.86 -24.24
C SER A 8 4.70 -5.69 -23.02
N PRO A 9 3.99 -6.81 -23.21
CA PRO A 9 3.59 -7.68 -22.11
C PRO A 9 4.79 -8.19 -21.31
N ALA A 10 5.92 -8.49 -21.97
CA ALA A 10 7.15 -8.91 -21.30
C ALA A 10 7.72 -7.81 -20.38
N GLN A 11 7.72 -6.55 -20.82
CA GLN A 11 8.16 -5.40 -20.01
C GLN A 11 7.21 -5.08 -18.85
N ALA A 12 5.92 -5.40 -19.00
CA ALA A 12 4.97 -5.26 -17.89
C ALA A 12 5.25 -6.25 -16.73
N HIS A 13 5.82 -7.42 -17.04
CA HIS A 13 6.18 -8.43 -16.02
C HIS A 13 7.53 -8.13 -15.35
N THR A 14 8.46 -7.46 -16.05
CA THR A 14 9.75 -7.03 -15.51
C THR A 14 10.02 -5.56 -15.84
N LEU A 15 9.31 -4.66 -15.17
CA LEU A 15 9.47 -3.22 -15.35
C LEU A 15 10.92 -2.82 -15.06
N SER A 16 11.63 -2.30 -16.08
CA SER A 16 12.96 -1.74 -15.91
C SER A 16 12.91 -0.48 -15.04
N ASN A 17 14.01 -0.11 -14.38
CA ASN A 17 14.05 1.13 -13.58
C ASN A 17 13.78 2.38 -14.43
N GLU A 18 14.21 2.38 -15.70
CA GLU A 18 13.95 3.45 -16.65
C GLU A 18 12.46 3.58 -16.97
N THR A 19 11.80 2.46 -17.30
CA THR A 19 10.36 2.41 -17.57
C THR A 19 9.53 2.81 -16.34
N ARG A 20 9.95 2.44 -15.12
CA ARG A 20 9.28 2.92 -13.89
C ARG A 20 9.41 4.44 -13.75
N ASN A 21 10.58 5.01 -14.01
CA ASN A 21 10.80 6.46 -13.94
C ASN A 21 9.97 7.21 -14.97
N GLU A 22 9.83 6.67 -16.19
CA GLU A 22 8.95 7.22 -17.23
C GLU A 22 7.48 7.18 -16.80
N LEU A 23 7.01 6.06 -16.26
CA LEU A 23 5.65 5.94 -15.71
C LEU A 23 5.40 6.92 -14.56
N TYR A 24 6.34 7.06 -13.63
CA TYR A 24 6.24 8.04 -12.54
C TYR A 24 6.20 9.47 -13.10
N SER A 25 7.03 9.79 -14.08
CA SER A 25 7.04 11.11 -14.73
C SER A 25 5.73 11.39 -15.45
N ALA A 26 5.16 10.40 -16.13
CA ALA A 26 3.87 10.51 -16.79
C ALA A 26 2.71 10.64 -15.80
N LEU A 27 2.70 9.85 -14.72
CA LEU A 27 1.73 9.94 -13.62
C LEU A 27 1.83 11.25 -12.83
N LEU A 28 3.02 11.86 -12.75
CA LEU A 28 3.26 13.16 -12.13
C LEU A 28 2.85 14.32 -13.05
N SER A 29 3.07 14.17 -14.36
CA SER A 29 2.63 15.15 -15.37
C SER A 29 1.11 15.16 -15.52
N SER A 30 0.47 14.05 -15.18
CA SER A 30 -0.98 13.93 -15.02
C SER A 30 -1.36 14.13 -13.56
N THR A 31 -2.64 14.35 -13.27
CA THR A 31 -3.14 14.38 -11.87
C THR A 31 -3.26 12.98 -11.28
N GLY A 32 -2.60 11.96 -11.86
CA GLY A 32 -2.78 10.56 -11.52
C GLY A 32 -2.33 10.24 -10.10
N ILE A 33 -1.15 10.74 -9.70
CA ILE A 33 -0.64 10.56 -8.32
C ILE A 33 -1.60 11.18 -7.31
N LEU A 34 -2.06 12.41 -7.57
CA LEU A 34 -3.00 13.12 -6.68
C LEU A 34 -4.33 12.37 -6.54
N ASN A 35 -4.85 11.79 -7.63
CA ASN A 35 -6.08 11.00 -7.61
C ASN A 35 -5.93 9.70 -6.81
N ILE A 36 -4.78 9.02 -6.95
CA ILE A 36 -4.45 7.82 -6.19
C ILE A 36 -4.33 8.14 -4.70
N GLU A 37 -3.59 9.21 -4.36
CA GLU A 37 -3.41 9.67 -2.98
C GLU A 37 -4.75 10.07 -2.34
N ALA A 38 -5.58 10.83 -3.05
CA ALA A 38 -6.89 11.25 -2.56
C ALA A 38 -7.79 10.04 -2.28
N THR A 39 -7.80 9.04 -3.16
CA THR A 39 -8.62 7.83 -2.97
C THR A 39 -8.13 6.97 -1.82
N LEU A 40 -6.81 6.71 -1.73
CA LEU A 40 -6.22 5.97 -0.62
C LEU A 40 -6.48 6.68 0.72
N THR A 41 -6.25 8.00 0.77
CA THR A 41 -6.50 8.81 1.96
C THR A 41 -7.98 8.77 2.36
N HIS A 42 -8.89 8.90 1.41
CA HIS A 42 -10.33 8.82 1.67
C HIS A 42 -10.73 7.46 2.26
N GLU A 43 -10.27 6.35 1.69
CA GLU A 43 -10.62 5.02 2.19
C GLU A 43 -9.97 4.69 3.54
N LEU A 44 -8.73 5.15 3.78
CA LEU A 44 -8.05 5.02 5.07
C LEU A 44 -8.70 5.89 6.16
N GLN A 45 -9.21 7.07 5.80
CA GLN A 45 -10.01 7.90 6.70
C GLN A 45 -11.36 7.26 7.00
N ARG A 46 -12.07 6.85 5.96
CA ARG A 46 -13.42 6.27 6.06
C ARG A 46 -13.45 4.99 6.90
N SER A 47 -12.38 4.20 6.86
CA SER A 47 -12.23 3.00 7.67
C SER A 47 -11.84 3.28 9.14
N GLY A 48 -11.57 4.54 9.49
CA GLY A 48 -11.07 4.93 10.82
C GLY A 48 -9.60 4.56 11.06
N TRP A 49 -8.91 4.00 10.06
CA TRP A 49 -7.53 3.54 10.20
C TRP A 49 -6.57 4.67 10.56
N LEU A 50 -6.72 5.86 9.97
CA LEU A 50 -5.89 7.02 10.33
C LEU A 50 -6.09 7.46 11.78
N ASP A 51 -7.29 7.32 12.35
CA ASP A 51 -7.54 7.68 13.74
C ASP A 51 -7.00 6.63 14.70
N SER A 52 -7.13 5.34 14.37
CA SER A 52 -6.46 4.26 15.09
C SER A 52 -4.93 4.42 15.08
N LEU A 53 -4.35 4.84 13.95
CA LEU A 53 -2.92 5.13 13.84
C LEU A 53 -2.50 6.28 14.76
N LYS A 54 -3.25 7.39 14.76
CA LYS A 54 -2.98 8.53 15.66
C LYS A 54 -3.07 8.12 17.13
N GLN A 55 -4.06 7.30 17.50
CA GLN A 55 -4.22 6.80 18.86
C GLN A 55 -3.01 5.95 19.27
N TYR A 56 -2.55 5.05 18.40
CA TYR A 56 -1.36 4.23 18.65
C TYR A 56 -0.10 5.08 18.81
N ILE A 57 0.14 6.05 17.92
CA ILE A 57 1.29 6.97 18.04
C ILE A 57 1.22 7.75 19.36
N THR A 58 0.03 8.24 19.73
CA THR A 58 -0.19 8.94 21.00
C THR A 58 0.09 8.03 22.20
N GLN A 59 -0.29 6.75 22.11
CA GLN A 59 0.02 5.75 23.14
C GLN A 59 1.54 5.53 23.25
N LEU A 60 2.26 5.33 22.14
CA LEU A 60 3.71 5.16 22.13
C LEU A 60 4.45 6.35 22.78
N LEU A 61 3.99 7.57 22.50
CA LEU A 61 4.54 8.79 23.09
C LEU A 61 4.20 8.90 24.59
N ARG A 62 2.99 8.48 25.00
CA ARG A 62 2.56 8.52 26.40
C ARG A 62 3.27 7.47 27.27
N THR A 63 3.47 6.26 26.74
CA THR A 63 4.19 5.18 27.44
C THR A 63 5.70 5.42 27.44
N GLY A 64 6.20 6.29 26.55
CA GLY A 64 7.63 6.56 26.40
C GLY A 64 8.37 5.46 25.63
N GLU A 65 7.64 4.52 25.02
CA GLU A 65 8.22 3.43 24.22
C GLU A 65 8.90 3.91 22.94
N ALA A 66 8.48 5.07 22.42
CA ALA A 66 9.16 5.76 21.35
C ALA A 66 9.21 7.25 21.68
N THR A 67 10.38 7.84 21.50
CA THR A 67 10.63 9.27 21.80
C THR A 67 11.13 10.04 20.58
N THR A 68 11.47 9.33 19.51
CA THR A 68 11.89 9.92 18.23
C THR A 68 10.95 9.51 17.10
N VAL A 69 10.89 10.33 16.05
CA VAL A 69 10.07 10.04 14.86
C VAL A 69 10.48 8.72 14.21
N ASP A 70 11.79 8.43 14.15
CA ASP A 70 12.30 7.19 13.56
C ASP A 70 11.83 5.95 14.34
N GLN A 71 11.83 6.00 15.68
CA GLN A 71 11.34 4.93 16.53
C GLN A 71 9.82 4.71 16.36
N ILE A 72 9.06 5.79 16.27
CA ILE A 72 7.61 5.73 16.01
C ILE A 72 7.36 5.06 14.65
N MET A 73 8.06 5.51 13.61
CA MET A 73 7.92 4.95 12.26
C MET A 73 8.30 3.48 12.20
N ALA A 74 9.36 3.06 12.90
CA ALA A 74 9.75 1.66 13.00
C ALA A 74 8.64 0.81 13.65
N LYS A 75 8.14 1.24 14.82
CA LYS A 75 7.05 0.53 15.54
C LYS A 75 5.74 0.52 14.76
N VAL A 76 5.44 1.57 14.00
CA VAL A 76 4.26 1.61 13.12
C VAL A 76 4.42 0.64 11.96
N ARG A 77 5.58 0.59 11.29
CA ARG A 77 5.84 -0.36 10.19
C ARG A 77 5.73 -1.81 10.66
N GLU A 78 6.27 -2.10 11.83
CA GLU A 78 6.14 -3.41 12.49
C GLU A 78 4.66 -3.75 12.77
N LYS A 79 3.93 -2.85 13.43
CA LYS A 79 2.52 -3.07 13.80
C LYS A 79 1.58 -3.18 12.60
N THR A 80 1.85 -2.44 11.53
CA THR A 80 1.06 -2.47 10.29
C THR A 80 1.39 -3.67 9.40
N GLY A 81 2.46 -4.41 9.70
CA GLY A 81 2.94 -5.54 8.89
C GLY A 81 3.52 -5.12 7.54
N LEU A 82 3.91 -3.85 7.39
CA LEU A 82 4.43 -3.32 6.12
C LEU A 82 5.73 -4.02 5.69
N GLU A 83 6.54 -4.47 6.65
CA GLU A 83 7.79 -5.18 6.38
C GLU A 83 7.54 -6.60 5.83
N ALA A 84 6.46 -7.27 6.26
CA ALA A 84 6.09 -8.57 5.71
C ALA A 84 5.64 -8.44 4.23
N LEU A 85 4.86 -7.40 3.92
CA LEU A 85 4.40 -7.12 2.56
C LEU A 85 5.54 -6.73 1.60
N ALA A 86 6.61 -6.11 2.11
CA ALA A 86 7.78 -5.75 1.31
C ALA A 86 8.66 -6.97 0.95
N GLY A 87 8.57 -8.08 1.70
CA GLY A 87 9.36 -9.29 1.50
C GLY A 87 8.76 -10.30 0.51
N GLU A 88 7.47 -10.19 0.18
CA GLU A 88 6.76 -11.19 -0.65
C GLU A 88 6.96 -11.04 -2.17
N HIS A 89 7.67 -10.00 -2.64
CA HIS A 89 7.87 -9.75 -4.07
C HIS A 89 9.22 -10.28 -4.64
N MET A 90 9.85 -11.26 -3.99
CA MET A 90 11.09 -11.89 -4.49
C MET A 90 11.12 -13.43 -4.53
N ASN A 91 10.06 -14.14 -4.20
CA ASN A 91 10.03 -15.60 -4.43
C ASN A 91 8.65 -16.06 -4.89
N GLY A 92 8.57 -16.44 -6.16
CA GLY A 92 7.41 -17.12 -6.72
C GLY A 92 7.22 -18.49 -6.10
N GLY A 93 5.96 -18.81 -5.80
CA GLY A 93 5.51 -20.16 -5.45
C GLY A 93 4.85 -20.26 -4.09
N GLY A 94 3.55 -20.00 -4.01
CA GLY A 94 2.79 -20.23 -2.78
C GLY A 94 1.30 -19.95 -2.95
N ALA A 95 0.53 -21.03 -3.07
CA ALA A 95 -0.93 -21.15 -3.06
C ALA A 95 -1.74 -19.90 -2.65
N ALA A 96 -2.58 -19.43 -3.59
CA ALA A 96 -3.73 -18.61 -3.28
C ALA A 96 -4.73 -19.42 -2.43
N THR A 97 -4.71 -19.23 -1.11
CA THR A 97 -5.83 -19.60 -0.24
C THR A 97 -6.67 -18.35 -0.01
N ASN A 98 -7.85 -18.31 -0.64
CA ASN A 98 -8.87 -17.32 -0.34
C ASN A 98 -9.33 -17.51 1.13
N GLY A 99 -8.76 -16.73 2.04
CA GLY A 99 -9.18 -16.66 3.44
C GLY A 99 -10.48 -15.88 3.58
N VAL A 100 -11.61 -16.55 3.32
CA VAL A 100 -12.94 -16.10 3.78
C VAL A 100 -13.10 -16.46 5.25
N ASN A 101 -13.54 -15.46 6.01
CA ASN A 101 -14.11 -15.47 7.36
C ASN A 101 -13.17 -15.56 8.57
N GLY A 102 -13.38 -14.59 9.47
CA GLY A 102 -12.60 -14.37 10.66
C GLY A 102 -12.91 -15.32 11.82
N VAL A 103 -11.92 -15.44 12.69
CA VAL A 103 -12.07 -15.75 14.11
C VAL A 103 -10.91 -15.03 14.81
N ASN A 104 -11.21 -14.35 15.92
CA ASN A 104 -10.25 -13.78 16.86
C ASN A 104 -9.10 -14.77 17.15
N GLY A 105 -7.93 -14.51 16.57
CA GLY A 105 -6.69 -15.21 16.90
C GLY A 105 -6.05 -14.58 18.12
N VAL A 106 -6.49 -14.98 19.30
CA VAL A 106 -5.77 -14.77 20.56
C VAL A 106 -4.53 -15.65 20.58
N ASN A 107 -3.33 -15.07 20.49
CA ASN A 107 -2.10 -15.65 21.06
C ASN A 107 -0.92 -14.68 21.00
N GLY A 108 -0.34 -14.38 22.17
CA GLY A 108 1.01 -13.81 22.33
C GLY A 108 1.03 -12.39 22.91
N HIS A 109 1.39 -12.29 24.18
CA HIS A 109 1.30 -11.13 25.07
C HIS A 109 2.52 -10.19 24.98
N GLU A 110 2.32 -8.91 24.61
CA GLU A 110 3.17 -7.77 25.01
C GLU A 110 2.31 -6.50 25.17
N ALA A 111 2.65 -5.67 26.15
CA ALA A 111 1.81 -4.62 26.71
C ALA A 111 1.40 -3.53 25.70
N GLY A 112 0.12 -3.49 25.34
CA GLY A 112 -0.45 -2.45 24.48
C GLY A 112 -1.78 -2.90 23.90
N GLU A 113 -2.82 -2.93 24.72
CA GLU A 113 -4.18 -3.32 24.31
C GLU A 113 -4.63 -2.60 23.03
N GLY A 114 -4.98 -3.39 22.00
CA GLY A 114 -6.26 -3.23 21.33
C GLY A 114 -6.34 -2.54 19.97
N LEU A 115 -5.24 -2.05 19.38
CA LEU A 115 -5.31 -1.41 18.05
C LEU A 115 -4.67 -2.30 16.98
N ASP A 116 -5.52 -2.94 16.16
CA ASP A 116 -5.11 -3.57 14.91
C ASP A 116 -4.87 -2.49 13.86
N LEU A 117 -3.61 -2.34 13.41
CA LEU A 117 -3.22 -1.36 12.41
C LEU A 117 -3.00 -2.00 11.03
N LYS A 118 -3.50 -3.20 10.78
CA LYS A 118 -3.52 -3.76 9.43
C LYS A 118 -4.24 -2.83 8.46
N ILE A 119 -3.68 -2.68 7.26
CA ILE A 119 -4.28 -1.87 6.22
C ILE A 119 -5.63 -2.50 5.81
N PRO A 120 -6.73 -1.75 5.80
CA PRO A 120 -8.03 -2.26 5.40
C PRO A 120 -8.03 -2.76 3.95
N ILE A 121 -8.56 -3.98 3.72
CA ILE A 121 -8.64 -4.60 2.39
C ILE A 121 -9.40 -3.70 1.41
N GLN A 122 -10.42 -2.98 1.88
CA GLN A 122 -11.17 -2.04 1.05
C GLN A 122 -10.29 -0.90 0.52
N ALA A 123 -9.42 -0.33 1.35
CA ALA A 123 -8.49 0.71 0.92
C ALA A 123 -7.50 0.18 -0.14
N LEU A 124 -7.05 -1.08 0.01
CA LEU A 124 -6.20 -1.74 -0.98
C LEU A 124 -6.95 -2.02 -2.30
N ALA A 125 -8.20 -2.48 -2.21
CA ALA A 125 -9.04 -2.77 -3.37
C ALA A 125 -9.36 -1.51 -4.18
N GLU A 126 -9.80 -0.43 -3.53
CA GLU A 126 -10.11 0.82 -4.21
C GLU A 126 -8.85 1.57 -4.66
N GLY A 127 -7.77 1.49 -3.88
CA GLY A 127 -6.46 2.00 -4.27
C GLY A 127 -5.94 1.35 -5.54
N SER A 128 -5.95 0.01 -5.61
CA SER A 128 -5.50 -0.73 -6.80
C SER A 128 -6.35 -0.48 -8.04
N LYS A 129 -7.68 -0.33 -7.88
CA LYS A 129 -8.58 0.08 -8.98
C LYS A 129 -8.24 1.47 -9.50
N THR A 130 -7.95 2.41 -8.59
CA THR A 130 -7.60 3.78 -8.97
C THR A 130 -6.24 3.84 -9.64
N ILE A 131 -5.25 3.12 -9.11
CA ILE A 131 -3.93 2.96 -9.75
C ILE A 131 -4.10 2.43 -11.18
N ARG A 132 -4.90 1.38 -11.38
CA ARG A 132 -5.18 0.85 -12.73
C ARG A 132 -5.77 1.93 -13.64
N ARG A 133 -6.82 2.63 -13.19
CA ARG A 133 -7.49 3.67 -13.98
C ARG A 133 -6.56 4.82 -14.36
N GLU A 134 -5.68 5.24 -13.45
CA GLU A 134 -4.74 6.33 -13.74
C GLU A 134 -3.58 5.85 -14.63
N LEU A 135 -3.12 4.61 -14.47
CA LEU A 135 -2.13 4.00 -15.36
C LEU A 135 -2.65 3.84 -16.79
N GLU A 136 -3.91 3.43 -16.97
CA GLU A 136 -4.56 3.32 -18.30
C GLU A 136 -4.58 4.65 -19.07
N LYS A 137 -4.45 5.80 -18.40
CA LYS A 137 -4.39 7.12 -19.07
C LYS A 137 -3.00 7.46 -19.61
N VAL A 138 -1.96 6.83 -19.06
CA VAL A 138 -0.56 7.19 -19.33
C VAL A 138 0.25 6.04 -19.93
N CYS A 139 -0.32 4.83 -19.95
CA CYS A 139 0.32 3.61 -20.39
C CYS A 139 -0.63 2.81 -21.28
N GLU A 140 -0.12 2.35 -22.42
CA GLU A 140 -0.80 1.37 -23.28
C GLU A 140 -0.02 0.07 -23.26
N ILE A 141 -0.66 -1.04 -22.88
CA ILE A 141 -0.06 -2.36 -23.02
C ILE A 141 -0.35 -2.84 -24.44
N ALA A 142 0.67 -2.85 -25.29
CA ALA A 142 0.56 -3.36 -26.66
C ALA A 142 0.32 -4.88 -26.58
N GLY A 143 -0.92 -5.32 -26.70
CA GLY A 143 -1.26 -6.74 -26.76
C GLY A 143 -0.69 -7.36 -28.04
N GLU A 144 0.02 -8.49 -27.90
CA GLU A 144 0.28 -9.39 -29.02
C GLU A 144 -1.08 -9.82 -29.59
N ARG A 145 -1.29 -9.50 -30.88
CA ARG A 145 -2.36 -10.07 -31.70
C ARG A 145 -1.93 -11.41 -32.27
#